data_AF-A0A399X0J4-F1
#
_entry.id   AF-A0A399X0J4-F1
#
_cell.length_a   1.000
_cell.length_b   1.000
_cell.length_c   1.000
_cell.angle_alpha   90.00
_cell.angle_beta   90.00
_cell.angle_gamma   90.00
#
_symmetry.space_group_name_H-M   'P 1'
#
loop_
_entity.id
_entity.type
_entity.pdbx_description
1 polymer ?
#
loop_
_entity_poly.entity_id
_entity_poly.type
_entity_poly.pdbx_seq_one_letter_code
_entity_poly.pdbx_strand_id
1 'polypeptide(L)'
;MDEHSPSRTNNDSPANSMNIVDMLNQMGISDPRLQMLAEFMKHQNPPQDKRIPAEEEKIKLKRIIGRYKQLKHENMVLMEKNDALASALGACPYCWGEDVGCEICNGKGVPGAYVPNTSAFVEYVLPAVRKLRLFRGKEQGVPADSGAETKVNAKSQHTNINQKEV
;
A
#
# COMPACT_ATOMS: atom_id res chain seq x y z
N MET A 1 56.44 -56.20 -27.36
CA MET A 1 55.85 -54.94 -27.83
C MET A 1 54.89 -54.49 -26.74
N ASP A 2 55.36 -54.11 -25.55
CA ASP A 2 56.13 -52.88 -25.22
C ASP A 2 55.28 -51.66 -25.66
N GLU A 3 54.90 -50.69 -24.83
CA GLU A 3 55.62 -49.95 -23.78
C GLU A 3 54.60 -49.32 -22.80
N HIS A 4 54.74 -49.47 -21.49
CA HIS A 4 55.34 -48.48 -20.57
C HIS A 4 54.77 -47.03 -20.63
N SER A 5 54.11 -46.63 -19.53
CA SER A 5 53.77 -45.23 -19.21
C SER A 5 55.00 -44.33 -19.12
N PRO A 6 54.82 -43.02 -19.31
CA PRO A 6 55.19 -42.14 -18.21
C PRO A 6 54.19 -41.00 -17.94
N SER A 7 53.93 -40.86 -16.64
CA SER A 7 53.67 -39.64 -15.87
C SER A 7 53.84 -38.31 -16.62
N ARG A 8 52.78 -37.50 -16.67
CA ARG A 8 52.89 -36.05 -16.84
C ARG A 8 52.62 -35.35 -15.53
N THR A 9 53.56 -34.49 -15.20
CA THR A 9 53.82 -33.84 -13.92
C THR A 9 52.80 -32.76 -13.61
N ASN A 10 52.55 -32.60 -12.31
CA ASN A 10 51.96 -31.41 -11.72
C ASN A 10 52.83 -30.17 -11.99
N ASN A 11 52.14 -29.02 -12.04
CA ASN A 11 52.63 -27.65 -11.81
C ASN A 11 53.72 -27.12 -12.75
N ASP A 12 53.35 -26.09 -13.52
CA ASP A 12 54.11 -24.82 -13.57
C ASP A 12 53.24 -23.72 -14.22
N SER A 13 52.62 -22.90 -13.37
CA SER A 13 52.24 -21.52 -13.71
C SER A 13 52.02 -20.73 -12.41
N PRO A 14 53.03 -19.94 -11.97
CA PRO A 14 52.83 -18.96 -10.92
C PRO A 14 52.32 -17.68 -11.58
N ALA A 15 51.02 -17.62 -11.88
CA ALA A 15 50.36 -16.35 -12.15
C ALA A 15 49.69 -15.86 -10.87
N ASN A 16 50.50 -15.69 -9.81
CA ASN A 16 50.11 -14.81 -8.72
C ASN A 16 50.12 -13.40 -9.32
N SER A 17 48.99 -12.96 -9.87
CA SER A 17 48.81 -11.61 -10.36
C SER A 17 48.89 -10.68 -9.16
N MET A 18 50.12 -10.29 -8.79
CA MET A 18 50.39 -9.31 -7.76
C MET A 18 49.51 -8.09 -8.02
N ASN A 19 48.62 -7.82 -7.09
CA ASN A 19 47.74 -6.68 -7.16
C ASN A 19 48.62 -5.42 -7.16
N ILE A 20 48.26 -4.40 -7.96
CA ILE A 20 48.97 -3.11 -8.00
C ILE A 20 49.16 -2.54 -6.59
N VAL A 21 48.19 -2.79 -5.70
CA VAL A 21 48.25 -2.40 -4.28
C VAL A 21 49.37 -3.13 -3.52
N ASP A 22 49.61 -4.41 -3.81
CA ASP A 22 50.66 -5.21 -3.17
C ASP A 22 52.05 -4.80 -3.69
N MET A 23 52.15 -4.44 -4.97
CA MET A 23 53.38 -3.89 -5.56
C MET A 23 53.73 -2.51 -4.97
N LEU A 24 52.74 -1.64 -4.76
CA LEU A 24 52.91 -0.33 -4.13
C LEU A 24 53.35 -0.43 -2.66
N ASN A 25 52.81 -1.40 -1.91
CA ASN A 25 53.22 -1.66 -0.53
C ASN A 25 54.63 -2.27 -0.45
N GLN A 26 55.00 -3.12 -1.42
CA GLN A 26 56.31 -3.77 -1.46
C GLN A 26 57.44 -2.82 -1.90
N MET A 27 57.12 -1.77 -2.68
CA MET A 27 58.09 -0.74 -3.06
C MET A 27 58.41 0.26 -1.93
N GLY A 28 57.87 0.09 -0.72
CA GLY A 28 58.24 0.89 0.45
C GLY A 28 58.13 2.40 0.20
N ILE A 29 57.10 2.83 -0.53
CA ILE A 29 56.94 4.24 -0.88
C ILE A 29 56.48 4.98 0.36
N SER A 30 57.43 5.62 1.04
CA SER A 30 57.29 6.42 2.26
C SER A 30 56.56 7.76 2.05
N ASP A 31 55.83 7.92 0.95
CA ASP A 31 55.08 9.13 0.66
C ASP A 31 53.68 9.05 1.33
N PRO A 32 53.40 9.88 2.36
CA PRO A 32 52.14 9.83 3.09
C PRO A 32 50.90 10.11 2.21
N ARG A 33 51.08 10.76 1.04
CA ARG A 33 49.99 10.97 0.07
C ARG A 33 49.59 9.69 -0.65
N LEU A 34 50.56 8.85 -0.99
CA LEU A 34 50.31 7.56 -1.64
C LEU A 34 49.68 6.57 -0.66
N GLN A 35 50.01 6.69 0.63
CA GLN A 35 49.38 5.90 1.68
C GLN A 35 47.89 6.25 1.84
N MET A 36 47.54 7.54 1.85
CA MET A 36 46.14 7.97 1.82
C MET A 36 45.42 7.54 0.54
N LEU A 37 46.09 7.57 -0.62
CA LEU A 37 45.50 7.10 -1.87
C LEU A 37 45.24 5.59 -1.84
N ALA A 38 46.18 4.80 -1.33
CA ALA A 38 46.00 3.36 -1.15
C ALA A 38 44.85 3.05 -0.18
N GLU A 39 44.72 3.81 0.90
CA GLU A 39 43.59 3.72 1.84
C GLU A 39 42.25 4.05 1.17
N PHE A 40 42.22 5.10 0.35
CA PHE A 40 41.05 5.53 -0.39
C PHE A 40 40.66 4.52 -1.48
N MET A 41 41.64 3.95 -2.19
CA MET A 41 41.42 2.88 -3.18
C MET A 41 40.99 1.55 -2.53
N LYS A 42 41.42 1.26 -1.30
CA LYS A 42 40.90 0.12 -0.51
C LYS A 42 39.43 0.32 -0.13
N HIS A 43 39.00 1.55 0.11
CA HIS A 43 37.59 1.86 0.41
C HIS A 43 36.71 1.96 -0.84
N GLN A 44 37.29 2.31 -2.00
CA GLN A 44 36.57 2.38 -3.27
C GLN A 44 36.56 1.08 -4.08
N ASN A 45 37.43 0.12 -3.77
CA ASN A 45 37.25 -1.24 -4.26
C ASN A 45 36.13 -1.89 -3.45
N PRO A 46 34.92 -2.12 -4.02
CA PRO A 46 33.98 -3.03 -3.37
C PRO A 46 34.73 -4.35 -3.16
N PRO A 47 34.60 -5.00 -1.99
CA PRO A 47 35.29 -6.25 -1.72
C PRO A 47 35.01 -7.22 -2.88
N GLN A 48 36.07 -7.50 -3.64
CA GLN A 48 36.05 -8.47 -4.74
C GLN A 48 35.61 -9.80 -4.14
N ASP A 49 34.56 -10.37 -4.75
CA ASP A 49 34.12 -11.75 -4.56
C ASP A 49 33.54 -12.12 -3.17
N LYS A 50 32.47 -11.44 -2.77
CA LYS A 50 31.34 -12.18 -2.20
C LYS A 50 30.40 -12.54 -3.35
N ARG A 51 30.79 -13.46 -4.24
CA ARG A 51 29.79 -14.26 -4.96
C ARG A 51 28.94 -14.90 -3.89
N ILE A 52 27.82 -14.25 -3.59
CA ILE A 52 26.69 -14.90 -2.93
C ILE A 52 26.52 -16.19 -3.72
N PRO A 53 26.61 -17.37 -3.09
CA PRO A 53 26.44 -18.63 -3.82
C PRO A 53 25.19 -18.50 -4.67
N ALA A 54 25.23 -18.88 -5.96
CA ALA A 54 24.12 -18.68 -6.89
C ALA A 54 22.77 -19.19 -6.32
N GLU A 55 22.83 -20.12 -5.37
CA GLU A 55 21.69 -20.63 -4.63
C GLU A 55 21.11 -19.65 -3.59
N GLU A 56 21.93 -18.88 -2.86
CA GLU A 56 21.46 -17.85 -1.93
C GLU A 56 20.82 -16.67 -2.69
N GLU A 57 21.34 -16.30 -3.86
CA GLU A 57 20.72 -15.29 -4.73
C GLU A 57 19.35 -15.74 -5.24
N LYS A 58 19.23 -17.00 -5.69
CA LYS A 58 17.93 -17.59 -6.07
C LYS A 58 16.94 -17.62 -4.92
N ILE A 59 17.38 -17.93 -3.70
CA ILE A 59 16.50 -17.93 -2.51
C ILE A 59 16.00 -16.52 -2.22
N LYS A 60 16.88 -15.51 -2.28
CA LYS A 60 16.49 -14.10 -2.12
C LYS A 60 15.50 -13.67 -3.20
N LEU A 61 15.77 -13.99 -4.47
CA LEU A 61 14.89 -13.65 -5.58
C LEU A 61 13.52 -14.32 -5.45
N LYS A 62 13.47 -15.61 -5.10
CA LYS A 62 12.22 -16.33 -4.83
C LYS A 62 11.41 -15.66 -3.71
N ARG A 63 12.08 -15.24 -2.63
CA ARG A 63 11.44 -14.53 -1.51
C ARG A 63 10.85 -13.19 -1.96
N ILE A 64 11.60 -12.41 -2.74
CA ILE A 64 11.14 -11.12 -3.27
C ILE A 64 9.95 -11.31 -4.20
N ILE A 65 10.00 -12.27 -5.12
CA ILE A 65 8.90 -12.58 -6.04
C ILE A 65 7.66 -13.02 -5.26
N GLY A 66 7.84 -13.90 -4.26
CA GLY A 66 6.73 -14.33 -3.39
C GLY A 66 6.09 -13.15 -2.68
N ARG A 67 6.88 -12.26 -2.09
CA ARG A 67 6.38 -11.07 -1.40
C ARG A 67 5.69 -10.10 -2.34
N TYR A 68 6.25 -9.88 -3.54
CA TYR A 68 5.63 -9.05 -4.56
C TYR A 68 4.26 -9.58 -5.00
N LYS A 69 4.14 -10.89 -5.23
CA LYS A 69 2.86 -11.53 -5.56
C LYS A 69 1.83 -11.35 -4.45
N GLN A 70 2.25 -11.52 -3.20
CA GLN A 70 1.38 -11.29 -2.04
C GLN A 70 0.90 -9.83 -1.97
N LEU A 71 1.81 -8.86 -2.04
CA LEU A 71 1.46 -7.44 -2.02
C LEU A 71 0.52 -7.06 -3.16
N LYS A 72 0.78 -7.59 -4.37
CA LYS A 72 -0.09 -7.37 -5.52
C LYS A 72 -1.49 -7.92 -5.27
N HIS A 73 -1.61 -9.11 -4.68
CA HIS A 73 -2.90 -9.69 -4.34
C HIS A 73 -3.64 -8.86 -3.28
N GLU A 74 -2.96 -8.49 -2.19
CA GLU A 74 -3.52 -7.64 -1.14
C GLU A 74 -3.98 -6.29 -1.71
N ASN A 75 -3.19 -5.67 -2.58
CA ASN A 75 -3.54 -4.41 -3.23
C ASN A 75 -4.78 -4.55 -4.12
N MET A 76 -4.90 -5.62 -4.91
CA MET A 76 -6.11 -5.87 -5.71
C MET A 76 -7.36 -6.01 -4.85
N VAL A 77 -7.28 -6.75 -3.74
CA VAL A 77 -8.40 -6.91 -2.80
C VAL A 77 -8.79 -5.58 -2.15
N LEU A 78 -7.80 -4.74 -1.82
CA LEU A 78 -8.06 -3.41 -1.26
C LEU A 78 -8.72 -2.47 -2.27
N MET A 79 -8.27 -2.50 -3.54
CA MET A 79 -8.90 -1.73 -4.62
C MET A 79 -10.36 -2.16 -4.83
N GLU A 80 -10.63 -3.46 -4.91
CA GLU A 80 -12.00 -3.97 -5.07
C GLU A 80 -12.93 -3.51 -3.93
N LYS A 81 -12.45 -3.56 -2.68
CA LYS A 81 -13.22 -3.08 -1.52
C LYS A 81 -13.40 -1.56 -1.52
N ASN A 82 -12.38 -0.82 -1.92
CA ASN A 82 -12.45 0.63 -2.06
C ASN A 82 -13.49 1.02 -3.12
N ASP A 83 -13.51 0.33 -4.26
CA ASP A 83 -14.47 0.57 -5.33
C ASP A 83 -15.90 0.25 -4.87
N ALA A 84 -16.08 -0.88 -4.17
CA ALA A 84 -17.36 -1.24 -3.58
C ALA A 84 -17.83 -0.17 -2.57
N LEU A 85 -16.95 0.31 -1.68
CA LEU A 85 -17.29 1.33 -0.70
C LEU A 85 -17.58 2.70 -1.33
N ALA A 86 -16.79 3.12 -2.32
CA ALA A 86 -17.03 4.34 -3.07
C ALA A 86 -18.39 4.26 -3.77
N SER A 87 -18.71 3.14 -4.41
CA SER A 87 -20.03 2.92 -5.02
C SER A 87 -21.16 2.94 -3.99
N ALA A 88 -20.94 2.33 -2.82
CA ALA A 88 -21.89 2.33 -1.71
C ALA A 88 -22.17 3.74 -1.19
N LEU A 89 -21.20 4.64 -1.26
CA LEU A 89 -21.34 6.02 -0.81
C LEU A 89 -21.71 7.00 -1.93
N GLY A 90 -21.78 6.55 -3.19
CA GLY A 90 -21.96 7.43 -4.33
C GLY A 90 -20.78 8.40 -4.53
N ALA A 91 -19.54 7.93 -4.29
CA ALA A 91 -18.30 8.67 -4.46
C ALA A 91 -17.53 8.20 -5.70
N CYS A 92 -16.53 8.98 -6.13
CA CYS A 92 -15.58 8.52 -7.14
C CYS A 92 -14.59 7.52 -6.51
N PRO A 93 -14.42 6.31 -7.08
CA PRO A 93 -13.53 5.29 -6.52
C PRO A 93 -12.05 5.67 -6.57
N TYR A 94 -11.66 6.56 -7.49
CA TYR A 94 -10.26 6.91 -7.71
C TYR A 94 -9.74 8.01 -6.80
N CYS A 95 -10.54 9.05 -6.56
CA CYS A 95 -10.06 10.24 -5.83
C CYS A 95 -10.95 10.70 -4.69
N TRP A 96 -12.16 10.15 -4.52
CA TRP A 96 -13.09 10.56 -3.46
C TRP A 96 -13.43 12.07 -3.43
N GLY A 97 -13.19 12.78 -4.55
CA GLY A 97 -13.36 14.23 -4.67
C GLY A 97 -12.17 15.07 -4.15
N GLU A 98 -11.08 14.44 -3.71
CA GLU A 98 -9.88 15.15 -3.22
C GLU A 98 -9.00 15.69 -4.37
N ASP A 99 -9.08 15.08 -5.55
CA ASP A 99 -8.33 15.50 -6.73
C ASP A 99 -9.21 16.28 -7.72
N VAL A 100 -8.96 17.59 -7.80
CA VAL A 100 -9.63 18.53 -8.73
C VAL A 100 -9.35 18.18 -10.20
N GLY A 101 -8.19 17.61 -10.50
CA GLY A 101 -7.76 17.20 -11.84
C GLY A 101 -8.18 15.79 -12.23
N CYS A 102 -8.99 15.10 -11.42
CA CYS A 102 -9.33 13.71 -11.66
C CYS A 102 -10.00 13.51 -13.03
N GLU A 103 -9.41 12.68 -13.89
CA GLU A 103 -9.88 12.42 -15.25
C GLU A 103 -11.30 11.81 -15.29
N ILE A 104 -11.76 11.20 -14.18
CA ILE A 104 -13.06 10.52 -14.08
C ILE A 104 -14.16 11.45 -13.58
N CYS A 105 -13.90 12.25 -12.52
CA CYS A 105 -14.95 13.05 -11.86
C CYS A 105 -14.69 14.55 -11.85
N ASN A 106 -13.52 15.02 -12.29
CA ASN A 106 -13.09 16.42 -12.28
C ASN A 106 -13.28 17.07 -10.89
N GLY A 107 -12.87 16.38 -9.83
CA GLY A 107 -12.98 16.83 -8.43
C GLY A 107 -14.38 16.79 -7.82
N LYS A 108 -15.42 16.39 -8.55
CA LYS A 108 -16.80 16.40 -8.04
C LYS A 108 -17.19 15.13 -7.28
N GLY A 109 -16.33 14.12 -7.27
CA GLY A 109 -16.62 12.76 -6.80
C GLY A 109 -16.63 12.55 -5.29
N VAL A 110 -17.14 13.51 -4.51
CA VAL A 110 -17.28 13.39 -3.05
C VAL A 110 -18.37 12.36 -2.67
N PRO A 111 -18.36 11.80 -1.45
CA PRO A 111 -19.47 10.97 -0.97
C PRO A 111 -20.83 11.67 -1.10
N GLY A 112 -21.79 10.98 -1.72
CA GLY A 112 -23.13 11.50 -2.04
C GLY A 112 -23.23 12.32 -3.33
N ALA A 113 -22.14 12.48 -4.10
CA ALA A 113 -22.17 13.16 -5.40
C ALA A 113 -22.96 12.39 -6.47
N TYR A 114 -22.98 11.06 -6.35
CA TYR A 114 -23.71 10.14 -7.24
C TYR A 114 -24.75 9.34 -6.47
N VAL A 115 -25.67 8.70 -7.19
CA VAL A 115 -26.65 7.78 -6.59
C VAL A 115 -25.91 6.59 -5.96
N PRO A 116 -26.04 6.36 -4.64
CA PRO A 116 -25.41 5.23 -3.98
C PRO A 116 -25.86 3.87 -4.54
N ASN A 117 -24.95 2.92 -4.67
CA ASN A 117 -25.30 1.53 -4.95
C ASN A 117 -25.96 0.92 -3.71
N THR A 118 -27.26 0.66 -3.79
CA THR A 118 -28.06 0.15 -2.67
C THR A 118 -27.55 -1.18 -2.12
N SER A 119 -27.12 -2.12 -2.99
CA SER A 119 -26.63 -3.42 -2.55
C SER A 119 -25.34 -3.27 -1.75
N ALA A 120 -24.38 -2.51 -2.27
CA ALA A 120 -23.11 -2.26 -1.59
C ALA A 120 -23.31 -1.45 -0.30
N PHE A 121 -24.24 -0.49 -0.28
CA PHE A 121 -24.58 0.26 0.94
C PHE A 121 -25.14 -0.65 2.04
N VAL A 122 -26.03 -1.57 1.69
CA VAL A 122 -26.61 -2.54 2.65
C VAL A 122 -25.54 -3.48 3.20
N GLU A 123 -24.60 -3.91 2.36
CA GLU A 123 -23.52 -4.82 2.75
C GLU A 123 -22.46 -4.13 3.63
N TYR A 124 -21.94 -2.97 3.21
CA TYR A 124 -20.77 -2.36 3.83
C TYR A 124 -21.09 -1.23 4.82
N VAL A 125 -22.08 -0.38 4.52
CA VAL A 125 -22.30 0.88 5.27
C VAL A 125 -23.40 0.73 6.33
N LEU A 126 -24.51 0.08 5.97
CA LEU A 126 -25.67 -0.06 6.85
C LEU A 126 -25.36 -0.76 8.19
N PRO A 127 -24.51 -1.81 8.27
CA PRO A 127 -24.15 -2.41 9.55
C PRO A 127 -23.45 -1.42 10.49
N ALA A 128 -22.56 -0.59 9.97
CA ALA A 128 -21.84 0.43 10.73
C ALA A 128 -22.81 1.53 11.23
N VAL A 129 -23.69 2.01 10.36
CA VAL A 129 -24.72 3.01 10.72
C VAL A 129 -25.66 2.49 11.80
N ARG A 130 -26.13 1.25 11.69
CA ARG A 130 -26.97 0.61 12.71
C ARG A 130 -26.24 0.56 14.05
N LYS A 131 -24.97 0.13 14.05
CA LYS A 131 -24.15 0.08 15.27
C LYS A 131 -23.97 1.47 15.88
N LEU A 132 -23.70 2.49 15.08
CA LEU A 132 -23.56 3.88 15.56
C LEU A 132 -24.85 4.40 16.21
N ARG A 133 -26.03 4.10 15.64
CA ARG A 133 -27.32 4.49 16.24
C ARG A 133 -27.54 3.84 17.61
N LEU A 134 -27.17 2.57 17.77
CA LEU A 134 -27.26 1.87 19.06
C LEU A 134 -26.33 2.47 20.13
N PHE A 135 -25.13 2.92 19.74
CA PHE A 135 -24.22 3.59 20.67
C PHE A 135 -24.72 4.98 21.06
N ARG A 136 -25.17 5.79 20.10
CA ARG A 136 -25.75 7.12 20.39
C ARG A 136 -26.97 7.07 21.30
N GLY A 137 -27.83 6.06 21.14
CA GLY A 137 -28.97 5.83 22.03
C GLY A 137 -28.60 5.47 23.48
N LYS A 138 -27.38 4.96 23.71
CA LYS A 138 -26.85 4.69 25.07
C LYS A 138 -26.21 5.92 25.70
N GLU A 139 -25.58 6.78 24.91
CA GLU A 139 -25.00 8.04 25.40
C GLU A 139 -26.08 9.09 25.71
N GLN A 140 -27.20 9.06 25.00
CA GLN A 140 -28.36 9.94 25.23
C GLN A 140 -29.35 9.38 26.27
N GLY A 141 -28.86 8.70 27.31
CA GLY A 141 -29.63 8.30 28.49
C GLY A 141 -30.08 9.47 29.37
N VAL A 142 -30.72 10.48 28.77
CA VAL A 142 -31.58 11.47 29.44
C VAL A 142 -32.99 10.87 29.45
N PRO A 143 -33.72 10.88 30.59
CA PRO A 143 -34.86 10.02 30.77
C PRO A 143 -36.00 10.36 29.80
N ALA A 144 -36.54 9.32 29.18
CA ALA A 144 -37.84 9.32 28.54
C ALA A 144 -38.92 9.46 29.62
N ASP A 145 -39.10 10.66 30.15
CA ASP A 145 -40.30 11.06 30.88
C ASP A 145 -40.72 12.46 30.45
N SER A 146 -41.60 12.50 29.46
CA SER A 146 -42.63 13.52 29.38
C SER A 146 -43.80 12.92 28.60
N GLY A 147 -44.60 12.13 29.31
CA GLY A 147 -46.00 12.02 28.96
C GLY A 147 -46.61 13.41 28.93
N ALA A 148 -46.94 13.89 27.74
CA ALA A 148 -47.87 14.99 27.55
C ALA A 148 -49.02 14.46 26.72
N GLU A 149 -50.03 13.97 27.43
CA GLU A 149 -51.36 13.74 26.91
C GLU A 149 -51.90 15.04 26.31
N THR A 150 -52.16 15.06 25.00
CA THR A 150 -53.04 16.07 24.39
C THR A 150 -54.35 15.40 23.97
N LYS A 151 -55.21 15.13 24.95
CA LYS A 151 -56.66 15.39 24.81
C LYS A 151 -56.76 16.92 24.94
N VAL A 152 -57.40 17.72 24.10
CA VAL A 152 -58.79 17.83 23.64
C VAL A 152 -58.71 18.94 22.56
N ASN A 153 -59.45 18.98 21.45
CA ASN A 153 -60.85 19.37 21.44
C ASN A 153 -61.37 19.32 20.00
N ALA A 154 -62.30 18.41 19.74
CA ALA A 154 -63.14 18.43 18.55
C ALA A 154 -64.40 19.24 18.89
N LYS A 155 -64.53 20.45 18.32
CA LYS A 155 -65.80 21.14 18.00
C LYS A 155 -65.51 22.56 17.50
N SER A 156 -65.79 22.79 16.23
CA SER A 156 -66.57 23.96 15.82
C SER A 156 -67.14 23.73 14.43
N GLN A 157 -68.36 23.21 14.41
CA GLN A 157 -69.32 23.43 13.35
C GLN A 157 -69.84 24.87 13.49
N HIS A 158 -69.95 25.60 12.39
CA HIS A 158 -71.10 26.44 12.01
C HIS A 158 -70.69 27.31 10.81
N THR A 159 -71.16 26.95 9.61
CA THR A 159 -72.22 27.64 8.81
C THR A 159 -71.74 28.90 8.10
N ASN A 160 -72.20 29.29 6.91
CA ASN A 160 -73.01 28.78 5.81
C ASN A 160 -73.06 29.96 4.78
N ILE A 161 -73.64 29.73 3.59
CA ILE A 161 -74.29 30.75 2.73
C ILE A 161 -73.42 31.46 1.64
N ASN A 162 -73.44 30.86 0.43
CA ASN A 162 -74.21 31.27 -0.77
C ASN A 162 -73.75 32.43 -1.70
N GLN A 163 -74.08 32.22 -3.00
CA GLN A 163 -74.30 33.15 -4.14
C GLN A 163 -73.08 33.51 -5.01
N LYS A 164 -73.04 33.07 -6.29
CA LYS A 164 -73.64 33.64 -7.54
C LYS A 164 -72.46 34.19 -8.40
N GLU A 165 -72.40 34.18 -9.73
CA GLU A 165 -73.39 34.23 -10.81
C GLU A 165 -72.68 33.89 -12.15
N VAL A 166 -73.45 33.32 -13.08
CA VAL A 166 -73.39 33.36 -14.57
C VAL A 166 -72.14 32.86 -15.32
#